data_AF-A0A6A5SNE6-F1
#
_entry.id   AF-A0A6A5SNE6-F1
#
_cell.length_a   1.000
_cell.length_b   1.000
_cell.length_c   1.000
_cell.angle_alpha   90.00
_cell.angle_beta   90.00
_cell.angle_gamma   90.00
#
_symmetry.space_group_name_H-M   'P 1'
#
loop_
_entity.id
_entity.type
_entity.pdbx_description
1 polymer ?
#
loop_
_entity_poly.entity_id
_entity_poly.type
_entity_poly.pdbx_seq_one_letter_code
_entity_poly.pdbx_strand_id
1 'polypeptide(L)'
;MRTHSFLAFPISLALLWSAANPLSYAAPAPLPVLALEIPSVQIPPHAAIPSETNTTTTHALVRRGCFTSKEEDLGPTTCDGSIPPASEIVAQLQRKGFVGTKVSAFYTRLEGRSAISLSKCWVNTHPAEIPNPPGAVFFDEIVKTDWEDSVGAAMSLSPGGTSKITSYQKLLSQIFAEQSSGTAWIFAPAALNFDGLDDRNTWKNWEFPALTQNVNIVDVRRTDPNDSSDPPSVTTIWRQGDPTQVPRGLVLGL
;
A
#
# COMPACT_ATOMS: atom_id res chain seq x y z
N MET A 1 -25.12 11.88 50.86
CA MET A 1 -23.83 12.61 50.95
C MET A 1 -23.09 12.30 49.65
N ARG A 2 -22.86 13.16 48.67
CA ARG A 2 -22.95 14.64 48.50
C ARG A 2 -21.85 15.50 49.15
N THR A 3 -20.76 15.61 48.40
CA THR A 3 -19.64 16.60 48.35
C THR A 3 -18.94 16.32 46.98
N HIS A 4 -18.46 17.24 46.13
CA HIS A 4 -18.32 18.72 46.10
C HIS A 4 -17.22 19.28 47.04
N SER A 5 -16.27 20.12 46.59
CA SER A 5 -15.95 20.62 45.23
C SER A 5 -14.62 21.41 45.14
N PHE A 6 -14.04 21.49 43.94
CA PHE A 6 -13.20 22.59 43.37
C PHE A 6 -11.79 22.99 43.90
N LEU A 7 -11.09 23.70 43.00
CA LEU A 7 -9.86 24.51 43.09
C LEU A 7 -8.50 23.77 42.98
N ALA A 8 -7.46 24.30 42.32
CA ALA A 8 -7.35 25.40 41.33
C ALA A 8 -5.97 25.37 40.60
N PHE A 9 -5.86 26.07 39.47
CA PHE A 9 -4.58 26.42 38.80
C PHE A 9 -3.78 27.51 39.55
N PRO A 10 -2.47 27.55 39.33
CA PRO A 10 -1.79 28.74 38.76
C PRO A 10 -1.05 28.35 37.46
N ILE A 11 -0.99 29.11 36.35
CA ILE A 11 -0.73 30.54 36.09
C ILE A 11 0.69 31.00 36.47
N SER A 12 1.58 30.98 35.47
CA SER A 12 2.74 31.88 35.21
C SER A 12 3.30 31.44 33.85
N LEU A 13 3.40 32.21 32.76
CA LEU A 13 3.58 33.65 32.49
C LEU A 13 5.02 34.18 32.73
N ALA A 14 5.87 34.08 31.70
CA ALA A 14 6.95 35.03 31.43
C ALA A 14 7.47 34.91 29.98
N LEU A 15 7.22 35.97 29.19
CA LEU A 15 8.16 36.71 28.33
C LEU A 15 9.02 35.92 27.31
N LEU A 16 8.70 36.03 26.01
CA LEU A 16 9.25 37.04 25.07
C LEU A 16 10.80 37.07 25.00
N TRP A 17 11.34 36.76 23.82
CA TRP A 17 12.38 37.59 23.21
C TRP A 17 12.15 37.65 21.69
N SER A 18 12.29 38.85 21.12
CA SER A 18 11.97 39.15 19.73
C SER A 18 13.24 39.18 18.88
N ALA A 19 13.17 38.64 17.66
CA ALA A 19 14.12 38.95 16.60
C ALA A 19 13.34 39.17 15.30
N ALA A 20 12.98 40.44 15.04
CA ALA A 20 12.52 40.85 13.73
C ALA A 20 13.73 40.93 12.78
N ASN A 21 13.56 40.47 11.54
CA ASN A 21 14.32 40.97 10.38
C ASN A 21 13.55 40.65 9.08
N PRO A 22 13.82 41.37 7.98
CA PRO A 22 12.73 41.89 7.15
C PRO A 22 12.27 40.97 6.02
N LEU A 23 10.99 41.15 5.67
CA LEU A 23 10.44 40.72 4.39
C LEU A 23 11.10 41.51 3.25
N SER A 24 11.96 40.86 2.47
CA SER A 24 12.37 41.34 1.15
C SER A 24 11.48 40.69 0.08
N TYR A 25 10.50 41.44 -0.41
CA TYR A 25 9.78 41.10 -1.64
C TYR A 25 10.73 41.30 -2.83
N ALA A 26 11.28 40.20 -3.36
CA ALA A 26 11.89 40.19 -4.68
C ALA A 26 10.83 39.76 -5.71
N ALA A 27 10.62 40.57 -6.74
CA ALA A 27 9.73 40.22 -7.84
C ALA A 27 10.28 39.00 -8.63
N PRO A 28 9.42 38.15 -9.21
CA PRO A 28 9.87 37.04 -10.03
C PRO A 28 10.62 37.56 -11.27
N ALA A 29 11.84 37.07 -11.50
CA ALA A 29 12.57 37.34 -12.72
C ALA A 29 11.84 36.67 -13.92
N PRO A 30 11.74 37.33 -15.09
CA PRO A 30 11.22 36.69 -16.28
C PRO A 30 12.13 35.54 -16.72
N LEU A 31 11.51 34.45 -17.18
CA LEU A 31 12.19 33.23 -17.61
C LEU A 31 13.15 33.51 -18.79
N PRO A 32 14.39 32.99 -18.78
CA PRO A 32 15.19 32.93 -19.99
C PRO A 32 14.57 31.91 -20.95
N VAL A 33 14.25 32.33 -22.17
CA VAL A 33 13.89 31.43 -23.27
C VAL A 33 15.15 30.70 -23.70
N LEU A 34 15.41 29.51 -23.14
CA LEU A 34 16.33 28.56 -23.77
C LEU A 34 15.61 27.90 -24.94
N ALA A 35 16.21 28.01 -26.12
CA ALA A 35 15.78 27.26 -27.28
C ALA A 35 15.95 25.75 -27.04
N LEU A 36 15.01 24.95 -27.58
CA LEU A 36 15.20 23.51 -27.70
C LEU A 36 16.33 23.25 -28.71
N GLU A 37 17.54 22.99 -28.23
CA GLU A 37 18.48 22.15 -28.97
C GLU A 37 18.14 20.70 -28.67
N ILE A 38 17.46 20.05 -29.63
CA ILE A 38 17.26 18.61 -29.62
C ILE A 38 18.59 17.97 -30.02
N PRO A 39 19.32 17.26 -29.13
CA PRO A 39 20.48 16.52 -29.57
C PRO A 39 20.01 15.40 -30.51
N SER A 40 20.43 15.48 -31.77
CA SER A 40 20.19 14.43 -32.75
C SER A 40 20.84 13.14 -32.26
N VAL A 41 20.02 12.17 -31.85
CA VAL A 41 20.49 10.85 -31.41
C VAL A 41 21.09 10.14 -32.63
N GLN A 42 22.41 10.17 -32.74
CA GLN A 42 23.12 9.34 -33.70
C GLN A 42 22.94 7.87 -33.30
N ILE A 43 22.11 7.17 -34.06
CA ILE A 43 21.99 5.70 -33.99
C ILE A 43 23.37 5.13 -34.39
N PRO A 44 24.02 4.30 -33.55
CA PRO A 44 25.29 3.68 -33.92
C PRO A 44 25.13 2.81 -35.17
N PRO A 45 26.08 2.83 -36.11
CA PRO A 45 26.02 2.01 -37.31
C PRO A 45 26.04 0.52 -36.95
N HIS A 46 25.33 -0.28 -37.75
CA HIS A 46 25.09 -1.71 -37.55
C HIS A 46 26.28 -2.48 -36.95
N ALA A 47 26.10 -2.98 -35.72
CA ALA A 47 26.88 -4.11 -35.24
C ALA A 47 26.55 -5.33 -36.12
N ALA A 48 27.58 -5.95 -36.69
CA ALA A 48 27.41 -7.04 -37.66
C ALA A 48 26.71 -8.25 -37.06
N ILE A 49 25.86 -8.90 -37.87
CA ILE A 49 25.27 -10.20 -37.57
C ILE A 49 26.38 -11.25 -37.51
N PRO A 50 26.58 -11.97 -36.39
CA PRO A 50 27.37 -13.19 -36.39
C PRO A 50 26.57 -14.29 -37.09
N SER A 51 27.15 -14.93 -38.11
CA SER A 51 26.55 -16.10 -38.75
C SER A 51 26.34 -17.26 -37.78
N GLU A 52 25.34 -18.07 -38.12
CA GLU A 52 24.82 -19.22 -37.41
C GLU A 52 25.89 -20.13 -36.77
N THR A 53 25.62 -20.57 -35.54
CA THR A 53 26.06 -21.90 -35.08
C THR A 53 24.89 -22.57 -34.36
N ASN A 54 24.49 -23.74 -34.84
CA ASN A 54 23.36 -24.51 -34.34
C ASN A 54 23.43 -24.72 -32.82
N THR A 55 22.42 -24.25 -32.08
CA THR A 55 21.97 -24.94 -30.85
C THR A 55 20.45 -24.95 -30.78
N THR A 56 19.88 -26.15 -30.71
CA THR A 56 18.44 -26.36 -30.71
C THR A 56 17.81 -25.96 -29.38
N THR A 57 17.17 -24.80 -29.32
CA THR A 57 16.22 -24.50 -28.23
C THR A 57 15.07 -23.66 -28.75
N THR A 58 13.86 -24.19 -28.66
CA THR A 58 12.62 -23.49 -28.96
C THR A 58 12.44 -22.31 -28.00
N HIS A 59 12.77 -21.11 -28.45
CA HIS A 59 12.29 -19.87 -27.86
C HIS A 59 10.77 -19.72 -28.11
N ALA A 60 9.99 -20.58 -27.46
CA ALA A 60 8.59 -20.28 -27.22
C ALA A 60 8.53 -19.00 -26.39
N LEU A 61 7.70 -18.05 -26.81
CA LEU A 61 7.35 -16.89 -25.99
C LEU A 61 6.55 -17.38 -24.78
N VAL A 62 7.26 -17.75 -23.71
CA VAL A 62 6.64 -18.11 -22.43
C VAL A 62 5.98 -16.85 -21.89
N ARG A 63 4.68 -16.71 -22.16
CA ARG A 63 3.80 -15.78 -21.43
C ARG A 63 4.02 -16.04 -19.93
N ARG A 64 4.29 -14.98 -19.17
CA ARG A 64 4.56 -15.02 -17.72
C ARG A 64 3.40 -14.44 -16.95
N GLY A 65 3.05 -15.04 -15.80
CA GLY A 65 1.91 -14.64 -14.98
C GLY A 65 0.68 -15.52 -15.23
N CYS A 66 -0.50 -14.90 -15.25
CA CYS A 66 -1.78 -15.59 -15.42
C CYS A 66 -2.52 -15.19 -16.71
N PHE A 67 -3.11 -16.17 -17.40
CA PHE A 67 -3.77 -15.97 -18.68
C PHE A 67 -5.16 -16.62 -18.70
N THR A 68 -6.14 -15.90 -19.23
CA THR A 68 -7.41 -16.50 -19.65
C THR A 68 -7.21 -17.23 -20.97
N SER A 69 -7.94 -18.34 -21.17
CA SER A 69 -7.88 -19.12 -22.41
C SER A 69 -8.59 -18.46 -23.61
N LYS A 70 -9.36 -17.38 -23.36
CA LYS A 70 -9.93 -16.46 -24.37
C LYS A 70 -10.00 -15.04 -23.80
N GLU A 71 -10.15 -14.04 -24.67
CA GLU A 71 -10.26 -12.62 -24.28
C GLU A 71 -11.67 -12.21 -23.79
N GLU A 72 -12.73 -12.92 -24.17
CA GLU A 72 -14.12 -12.56 -23.85
C GLU A 72 -14.82 -13.50 -22.83
N ASP A 73 -14.23 -14.66 -22.51
CA ASP A 73 -14.85 -15.64 -21.60
C ASP A 73 -14.19 -15.65 -20.21
N LEU A 74 -15.01 -15.88 -19.18
CA LEU A 74 -14.63 -16.24 -17.80
C LEU A 74 -14.03 -17.66 -17.71
N GLY A 75 -13.15 -18.01 -18.65
CA GLY A 75 -12.48 -19.31 -18.69
C GLY A 75 -11.49 -19.50 -17.55
N PRO A 76 -11.12 -20.74 -17.20
CA PRO A 76 -10.17 -21.02 -16.13
C PRO A 76 -8.86 -20.27 -16.37
N THR A 77 -8.46 -19.48 -15.39
CA THR A 77 -7.21 -18.71 -15.43
C THR A 77 -6.04 -19.67 -15.22
N THR A 78 -5.19 -19.83 -16.23
CA THR A 78 -3.99 -20.66 -16.13
C THR A 78 -2.82 -19.78 -15.76
N CYS A 79 -2.17 -20.08 -14.62
CA CYS A 79 -0.99 -19.36 -14.14
C CYS A 79 0.25 -20.25 -14.22
N ASP A 80 1.40 -19.66 -14.54
CA ASP A 80 2.69 -20.37 -14.67
C ASP A 80 3.42 -20.63 -13.33
N GLY A 81 2.86 -20.16 -12.21
CA GLY A 81 3.46 -20.25 -10.89
C GLY A 81 4.62 -19.28 -10.64
N SER A 82 4.84 -18.29 -11.53
CA SER A 82 5.64 -17.10 -11.24
C SER A 82 4.85 -16.11 -10.38
N ILE A 83 5.53 -15.10 -9.82
CA ILE A 83 4.86 -13.97 -9.16
C ILE A 83 4.37 -13.02 -10.26
N PRO A 84 3.06 -12.71 -10.33
CA PRO A 84 2.52 -11.78 -11.30
C PRO A 84 3.27 -10.43 -11.26
N PRO A 85 3.53 -9.79 -12.42
CA PRO A 85 4.15 -8.48 -12.45
C PRO A 85 3.22 -7.44 -11.80
N ALA A 86 3.81 -6.39 -11.22
CA ALA A 86 3.05 -5.35 -10.51
C ALA A 86 1.93 -4.73 -11.36
N SER A 87 2.14 -4.56 -12.67
CA SER A 87 1.12 -4.07 -13.60
C SER A 87 -0.08 -5.01 -13.77
N GLU A 88 0.11 -6.32 -13.68
CA GLU A 88 -1.01 -7.28 -13.68
C GLU A 88 -1.82 -7.15 -12.38
N ILE A 89 -1.13 -7.05 -11.24
CA ILE A 89 -1.78 -6.88 -9.93
C ILE A 89 -2.60 -5.59 -9.89
N VAL A 90 -2.03 -4.46 -10.34
CA VAL A 90 -2.75 -3.18 -10.48
C VAL A 90 -3.99 -3.33 -11.37
N ALA A 91 -3.88 -4.03 -12.49
CA ALA A 91 -5.03 -4.28 -13.37
C ALA A 91 -6.13 -5.11 -12.69
N GLN A 92 -5.80 -6.07 -11.81
CA GLN A 92 -6.81 -6.82 -11.04
C GLN A 92 -7.48 -5.97 -9.96
N LEU A 93 -6.74 -5.09 -9.27
CA LEU A 93 -7.30 -4.12 -8.33
C LEU A 93 -8.30 -3.19 -9.03
N GLN A 94 -7.92 -2.67 -10.21
CA GLN A 94 -8.79 -1.83 -11.04
C GLN A 94 -10.03 -2.59 -11.54
N ARG A 95 -9.89 -3.86 -11.95
CA ARG A 95 -11.02 -4.73 -12.33
C ARG A 95 -11.99 -5.01 -11.18
N LYS A 96 -11.51 -4.99 -9.93
CA LYS A 96 -12.35 -5.15 -8.72
C LYS A 96 -12.99 -3.83 -8.28
N GLY A 97 -12.32 -2.69 -8.53
CA GLY A 97 -12.89 -1.34 -8.47
C GLY A 97 -13.11 -0.75 -7.07
N PHE A 98 -12.74 -1.46 -6.00
CA PHE A 98 -12.92 -0.98 -4.62
C PHE A 98 -11.73 -0.19 -4.07
N VAL A 99 -10.51 -0.47 -4.54
CA VAL A 99 -9.30 0.25 -4.12
C VAL A 99 -9.31 1.63 -4.77
N GLY A 100 -9.02 2.68 -3.98
CA GLY A 100 -9.09 4.08 -4.42
C GLY A 100 -10.51 4.69 -4.44
N THR A 101 -11.57 3.87 -4.26
CA THR A 101 -12.96 4.33 -4.17
C THR A 101 -13.56 4.13 -2.77
N LYS A 102 -13.06 3.15 -2.02
CA LYS A 102 -13.39 2.89 -0.61
C LYS A 102 -12.22 3.20 0.32
N VAL A 103 -12.53 3.37 1.60
CA VAL A 103 -11.53 3.49 2.68
C VAL A 103 -10.70 2.21 2.73
N SER A 104 -9.39 2.31 2.54
CA SER A 104 -8.50 1.15 2.55
C SER A 104 -8.19 0.71 3.98
N ALA A 105 -8.50 -0.54 4.31
CA ALA A 105 -8.38 -1.09 5.65
C ALA A 105 -7.35 -2.25 5.73
N PHE A 106 -6.33 -2.03 6.54
CA PHE A 106 -5.22 -2.94 6.82
C PHE A 106 -5.35 -3.49 8.25
N TYR A 107 -4.64 -4.58 8.57
CA TYR A 107 -4.64 -5.16 9.92
C TYR A 107 -3.27 -5.74 10.28
N THR A 108 -2.87 -5.67 11.55
CA THR A 108 -1.63 -6.33 12.01
C THR A 108 -1.74 -6.72 13.48
N ARG A 109 -1.15 -7.87 13.84
CA ARG A 109 -1.17 -8.46 15.20
C ARG A 109 -2.55 -8.68 15.82
N LEU A 110 -3.63 -8.56 15.05
CA LEU A 110 -4.91 -9.20 15.34
C LEU A 110 -4.80 -10.67 14.96
N GLU A 111 -5.22 -11.57 15.85
CA GLU A 111 -4.86 -12.98 15.77
C GLU A 111 -5.54 -13.70 14.58
N GLY A 112 -4.72 -14.19 13.65
CA GLY A 112 -5.12 -15.18 12.63
C GLY A 112 -6.22 -14.76 11.65
N ARG A 113 -6.95 -15.76 11.12
CA ARG A 113 -8.01 -15.59 10.11
C ARG A 113 -9.18 -14.71 10.58
N SER A 114 -9.33 -14.52 11.90
CA SER A 114 -10.32 -13.63 12.51
C SER A 114 -10.01 -12.15 12.33
N ALA A 115 -8.77 -11.75 12.00
CA ALA A 115 -8.37 -10.35 11.91
C ALA A 115 -9.23 -9.54 10.93
N ILE A 116 -9.49 -10.08 9.73
CA ILE A 116 -10.37 -9.45 8.73
C ILE A 116 -11.80 -9.38 9.24
N SER A 117 -12.36 -10.50 9.73
CA SER A 117 -13.74 -10.57 10.21
C SER A 117 -14.01 -9.63 11.39
N LEU A 118 -13.06 -9.53 12.32
CA LEU A 118 -13.09 -8.63 13.46
C LEU A 118 -13.06 -7.16 13.02
N SER A 119 -12.18 -6.83 12.08
CA SER A 119 -12.07 -5.46 11.53
C SER A 119 -13.32 -5.07 10.72
N LYS A 120 -13.86 -5.98 9.90
CA LYS A 120 -15.14 -5.80 9.19
C LYS A 120 -16.31 -5.63 10.15
N CYS A 121 -16.35 -6.39 11.25
CA CYS A 121 -17.34 -6.23 12.30
C CYS A 121 -17.29 -4.82 12.90
N TRP A 122 -16.08 -4.37 13.29
CA TRP A 122 -15.87 -3.03 13.86
C TRP A 122 -16.31 -1.92 12.91
N VAL A 123 -16.00 -1.99 11.61
CA VAL A 123 -16.46 -1.00 10.61
C VAL A 123 -17.99 -0.93 10.57
N ASN A 124 -18.66 -2.09 10.58
CA ASN A 124 -20.11 -2.15 10.52
C ASN A 124 -20.79 -1.63 11.81
N THR A 125 -20.13 -1.69 12.97
CA THR A 125 -20.66 -1.16 14.24
C THR A 125 -20.30 0.31 14.49
N HIS A 126 -19.32 0.88 13.78
CA HIS A 126 -18.86 2.27 13.95
C HIS A 126 -19.02 3.11 12.66
N PRO A 127 -20.24 3.26 12.10
CA PRO A 127 -20.49 4.02 10.87
C PRO A 127 -20.23 5.52 10.99
N ALA A 128 -20.03 6.04 12.21
CA ALA A 128 -19.60 7.42 12.44
C ALA A 128 -18.11 7.64 12.10
N GLU A 129 -17.28 6.61 12.25
CA GLU A 129 -15.83 6.66 11.98
C GLU A 129 -15.50 6.35 10.52
N ILE A 130 -16.19 5.36 9.94
CA ILE A 130 -16.09 4.99 8.53
C ILE A 130 -17.51 4.96 7.94
N PRO A 131 -17.98 6.07 7.34
CA PRO A 131 -19.30 6.14 6.72
C PRO A 131 -19.48 5.14 5.57
N ASN A 132 -20.70 4.63 5.43
CA ASN A 132 -21.12 3.78 4.31
C ASN A 132 -22.33 4.42 3.61
N PRO A 133 -22.19 4.96 2.38
CA PRO A 133 -20.98 4.97 1.54
C PRO A 133 -19.87 5.93 2.04
N PRO A 134 -18.60 5.72 1.64
CA PRO A 134 -18.13 4.71 0.69
C PRO A 134 -17.91 3.31 1.30
N GLY A 135 -17.85 3.21 2.63
CA GLY A 135 -17.44 1.99 3.33
C GLY A 135 -15.95 1.68 3.19
N ALA A 136 -15.55 0.51 3.68
CA ALA A 136 -14.17 0.04 3.63
C ALA A 136 -13.95 -1.06 2.57
N VAL A 137 -12.67 -1.24 2.19
CA VAL A 137 -12.17 -2.40 1.42
C VAL A 137 -11.03 -3.05 2.20
N PHE A 138 -11.10 -4.38 2.32
CA PHE A 138 -10.11 -5.20 3.01
C PHE A 138 -9.30 -6.06 2.03
N PHE A 139 -8.20 -6.64 2.51
CA PHE A 139 -7.27 -7.43 1.69
C PHE A 139 -7.93 -8.62 0.95
N ASP A 140 -8.94 -9.28 1.53
CA ASP A 140 -9.72 -10.34 0.88
C ASP A 140 -10.72 -9.85 -0.19
N GLU A 141 -10.79 -8.53 -0.41
CA GLU A 141 -11.75 -7.87 -1.31
C GLU A 141 -11.08 -7.08 -2.44
N ILE A 142 -9.74 -6.95 -2.47
CA ILE A 142 -9.01 -6.12 -3.45
C ILE A 142 -8.87 -6.74 -4.84
N VAL A 143 -8.94 -8.07 -4.94
CA VAL A 143 -8.93 -8.81 -6.22
C VAL A 143 -10.14 -9.74 -6.33
N LYS A 144 -10.27 -10.48 -7.44
CA LYS A 144 -11.25 -11.56 -7.53
C LYS A 144 -10.67 -12.85 -6.94
N THR A 145 -11.49 -13.56 -6.16
CA THR A 145 -11.11 -14.78 -5.45
C THR A 145 -10.71 -15.91 -6.40
N ASP A 146 -11.38 -16.06 -7.54
CA ASP A 146 -11.06 -17.05 -8.58
C ASP A 146 -9.66 -16.85 -9.20
N TRP A 147 -9.28 -15.59 -9.44
CA TRP A 147 -7.93 -15.24 -9.89
C TRP A 147 -6.89 -15.48 -8.79
N GLU A 148 -7.15 -15.05 -7.54
CA GLU A 148 -6.20 -15.24 -6.45
C GLU A 148 -5.98 -16.73 -6.10
N ASP A 149 -7.05 -17.54 -6.09
CA ASP A 149 -6.98 -18.99 -5.92
C ASP A 149 -6.15 -19.63 -7.05
N SER A 150 -6.31 -19.17 -8.30
CA SER A 150 -5.54 -19.66 -9.46
C SER A 150 -4.04 -19.34 -9.33
N VAL A 151 -3.71 -18.10 -8.92
CA VAL A 151 -2.33 -17.68 -8.62
C VAL A 151 -1.73 -18.55 -7.51
N GLY A 152 -2.45 -18.68 -6.38
CA GLY A 152 -2.02 -19.42 -5.20
C GLY A 152 -1.81 -20.91 -5.46
N ALA A 153 -2.70 -21.55 -6.24
CA ALA A 153 -2.59 -22.95 -6.62
C ALA A 153 -1.34 -23.20 -7.50
N ALA A 154 -1.11 -22.38 -8.53
CA ALA A 154 0.06 -22.53 -9.41
C ALA A 154 1.39 -22.27 -8.68
N MET A 155 1.42 -21.31 -7.74
CA MET A 155 2.58 -21.11 -6.88
C MET A 155 2.80 -22.29 -5.93
N SER A 156 1.75 -22.85 -5.33
CA SER A 156 1.85 -23.98 -4.38
C SER A 156 2.51 -25.20 -5.01
N LEU A 157 2.27 -25.43 -6.31
CA LEU A 157 2.86 -26.54 -7.09
C LEU A 157 4.28 -26.23 -7.62
N SER A 158 4.77 -25.00 -7.48
CA SER A 158 6.08 -24.59 -7.96
C SER A 158 7.22 -24.90 -6.96
N PRO A 159 8.46 -25.08 -7.44
CA PRO A 159 9.64 -25.01 -6.59
C PRO A 159 9.65 -23.72 -5.76
N GLY A 160 9.83 -23.85 -4.44
CA GLY A 160 9.76 -22.72 -3.50
C GLY A 160 8.35 -22.16 -3.26
N GLY A 161 7.28 -22.91 -3.52
CA GLY A 161 5.90 -22.41 -3.47
C GLY A 161 5.54 -21.57 -2.24
N THR A 162 5.90 -22.01 -1.03
CA THR A 162 5.63 -21.26 0.22
C THR A 162 6.31 -19.88 0.25
N SER A 163 7.57 -19.76 -0.21
CA SER A 163 8.25 -18.47 -0.26
C SER A 163 7.73 -17.60 -1.41
N LYS A 164 7.36 -18.20 -2.55
CA LYS A 164 6.66 -17.50 -3.64
C LYS A 164 5.33 -16.89 -3.19
N ILE A 165 4.48 -17.67 -2.52
CA ILE A 165 3.18 -17.19 -1.97
C ILE A 165 3.42 -16.06 -0.97
N THR A 166 4.39 -16.22 -0.06
CA THR A 166 4.76 -15.18 0.91
C THR A 166 5.18 -13.88 0.22
N SER A 167 5.98 -13.96 -0.84
CA SER A 167 6.43 -12.79 -1.62
C SER A 167 5.29 -12.18 -2.43
N TYR A 168 4.44 -12.99 -3.07
CA TYR A 168 3.25 -12.53 -3.79
C TYR A 168 2.30 -11.76 -2.88
N GLN A 169 1.95 -12.32 -1.72
CA GLN A 169 1.05 -11.69 -0.75
C GLN A 169 1.61 -10.35 -0.23
N LYS A 170 2.93 -10.25 -0.04
CA LYS A 170 3.59 -8.98 0.33
C LYS A 170 3.57 -7.95 -0.78
N LEU A 171 3.80 -8.36 -2.03
CA LEU A 171 3.68 -7.48 -3.19
C LEU A 171 2.25 -6.99 -3.41
N LEU A 172 1.26 -7.89 -3.28
CA LEU A 172 -0.16 -7.56 -3.36
C LEU A 172 -0.55 -6.52 -2.29
N SER A 173 -0.08 -6.68 -1.05
CA SER A 173 -0.37 -5.72 0.03
C SER A 173 0.36 -4.38 -0.14
N GLN A 174 1.59 -4.40 -0.66
CA GLN A 174 2.30 -3.16 -1.03
C GLN A 174 1.53 -2.42 -2.14
N ILE A 175 1.13 -3.11 -3.20
CA ILE A 175 0.39 -2.50 -4.32
C ILE A 175 -1.00 -2.02 -3.86
N PHE A 176 -1.65 -2.71 -2.94
CA PHE A 176 -2.88 -2.22 -2.30
C PHE A 176 -2.65 -0.85 -1.66
N ALA A 177 -1.61 -0.70 -0.82
CA ALA A 177 -1.24 0.57 -0.22
C ALA A 177 -0.84 1.66 -1.25
N GLU A 178 -0.13 1.30 -2.33
CA GLU A 178 0.23 2.22 -3.43
C GLU A 178 -0.98 2.69 -4.25
N GLN A 179 -2.06 1.91 -4.31
CA GLN A 179 -3.30 2.25 -5.04
C GLN A 179 -4.39 2.86 -4.12
N SER A 180 -4.20 2.87 -2.80
CA SER A 180 -5.12 3.48 -1.83
C SER A 180 -5.24 5.01 -1.99
N SER A 181 -6.28 5.61 -1.41
CA SER A 181 -6.51 7.06 -1.42
C SER A 181 -7.24 7.54 -0.17
N GLY A 182 -7.15 8.83 0.14
CA GLY A 182 -7.82 9.47 1.27
C GLY A 182 -7.24 9.05 2.62
N THR A 183 -8.11 8.74 3.59
CA THR A 183 -7.68 8.19 4.88
C THR A 183 -7.55 6.68 4.79
N ALA A 184 -6.38 6.13 5.13
CA ALA A 184 -6.19 4.69 5.31
C ALA A 184 -6.34 4.30 6.79
N TRP A 185 -6.78 3.07 7.07
CA TRP A 185 -6.98 2.57 8.43
C TRP A 185 -6.15 1.32 8.70
N ILE A 186 -5.58 1.23 9.90
CA ILE A 186 -4.90 0.05 10.44
C ILE A 186 -5.59 -0.44 11.72
N PHE A 187 -6.11 -1.65 11.66
CA PHE A 187 -6.71 -2.36 12.77
C PHE A 187 -5.61 -3.13 13.53
N ALA A 188 -5.30 -2.71 14.76
CA ALA A 188 -4.21 -3.28 15.54
C ALA A 188 -4.39 -3.06 17.06
N PRO A 189 -3.99 -4.01 17.94
CA PRO A 189 -4.16 -3.91 19.38
C PRO A 189 -3.61 -2.59 19.95
N ALA A 190 -4.32 -1.88 20.83
CA ALA A 190 -3.96 -0.52 21.26
C ALA A 190 -2.59 -0.43 21.92
N ALA A 191 -2.18 -1.48 22.63
CA ALA A 191 -0.86 -1.59 23.27
C ALA A 191 0.31 -1.92 22.30
N LEU A 192 0.04 -2.18 21.01
CA LEU A 192 1.08 -2.54 20.04
C LEU A 192 2.03 -1.36 19.78
N ASN A 193 3.33 -1.58 19.95
CA ASN A 193 4.39 -0.72 19.45
C ASN A 193 4.77 -1.14 18.01
N PHE A 194 4.61 -0.25 17.04
CA PHE A 194 4.95 -0.52 15.63
C PHE A 194 6.47 -0.60 15.38
N ASP A 195 7.29 0.15 16.13
CA ASP A 195 8.75 0.15 15.96
C ASP A 195 9.36 -1.20 16.34
N GLY A 196 8.77 -1.85 17.36
CA GLY A 196 9.13 -3.19 17.84
C GLY A 196 8.63 -4.35 16.96
N LEU A 197 7.96 -4.09 15.84
CA LEU A 197 7.60 -5.14 14.88
C LEU A 197 8.84 -5.70 14.17
N ASP A 198 8.82 -6.98 13.84
CA ASP A 198 9.93 -7.65 13.16
C ASP A 198 10.04 -7.28 11.66
N ASP A 199 11.22 -7.50 11.11
CA ASP A 199 11.60 -7.30 9.71
C ASP A 199 10.79 -8.11 8.68
N ARG A 200 10.02 -9.11 9.12
CA ARG A 200 9.15 -9.93 8.25
C ARG A 200 7.70 -9.46 8.27
N ASN A 201 7.31 -8.60 9.21
CA ASN A 201 5.96 -8.07 9.33
C ASN A 201 5.57 -7.24 8.08
N THR A 202 4.42 -7.57 7.47
CA THR A 202 3.95 -6.93 6.23
C THR A 202 3.62 -5.45 6.44
N TRP A 203 2.89 -5.12 7.50
CA TRP A 203 2.54 -3.74 7.85
C TRP A 203 3.78 -2.84 7.96
N LYS A 204 4.76 -3.21 8.79
CA LYS A 204 5.95 -2.38 9.05
C LYS A 204 6.77 -2.10 7.80
N ASN A 205 6.98 -3.10 6.93
CA ASN A 205 8.03 -3.04 5.91
C ASN A 205 7.51 -2.96 4.46
N TRP A 206 6.21 -3.18 4.22
CA TRP A 206 5.59 -3.16 2.89
C TRP A 206 4.39 -2.20 2.82
N GLU A 207 3.41 -2.32 3.72
CA GLU A 207 2.15 -1.55 3.63
C GLU A 207 2.32 -0.11 4.14
N PHE A 208 2.77 0.08 5.39
CA PHE A 208 2.89 1.42 5.98
C PHE A 208 3.86 2.34 5.21
N PRO A 209 5.07 1.89 4.81
CA PRO A 209 5.95 2.72 3.99
C PRO A 209 5.29 3.13 2.66
N ALA A 210 4.58 2.22 2.00
CA ALA A 210 3.88 2.51 0.74
C ALA A 210 2.76 3.53 0.93
N LEU A 211 1.99 3.44 2.03
CA LEU A 211 1.02 4.48 2.40
C LEU A 211 1.70 5.84 2.61
N THR A 212 2.85 5.90 3.30
CA THR A 212 3.55 7.18 3.53
C THR A 212 4.15 7.81 2.26
N GLN A 213 4.42 7.02 1.21
CA GLN A 213 4.89 7.51 -0.08
C GLN A 213 3.77 7.85 -1.06
N ASN A 214 2.57 7.31 -0.85
CA ASN A 214 1.43 7.51 -1.73
C ASN A 214 0.85 8.92 -1.55
N VAL A 215 1.06 9.77 -2.56
CA VAL A 215 0.60 11.17 -2.60
C VAL A 215 -0.92 11.34 -2.47
N ASN A 216 -1.70 10.28 -2.68
CA ASN A 216 -3.15 10.29 -2.53
C ASN A 216 -3.62 9.97 -1.10
N ILE A 217 -2.72 9.57 -0.19
CA ILE A 217 -3.03 9.36 1.23
C ILE A 217 -2.90 10.69 1.98
N VAL A 218 -3.95 11.02 2.73
CA VAL A 218 -4.04 12.23 3.56
C VAL A 218 -3.59 11.92 4.99
N ASP A 219 -4.10 10.82 5.56
CA ASP A 219 -3.74 10.35 6.90
C ASP A 219 -3.90 8.83 7.05
N VAL A 220 -3.17 8.26 8.01
CA VAL A 220 -3.31 6.87 8.43
C VAL A 220 -3.83 6.86 9.87
N ARG A 221 -4.99 6.25 10.09
CA ARG A 221 -5.62 6.09 11.41
C ARG A 221 -5.48 4.68 11.92
N ARG A 222 -5.35 4.56 13.24
CA ARG A 222 -5.31 3.31 13.98
C ARG A 222 -6.53 3.21 14.88
N THR A 223 -7.09 2.01 14.97
CA THR A 223 -8.02 1.62 16.02
C THR A 223 -7.74 0.19 16.47
N ASP A 224 -8.12 -0.14 17.70
CA ASP A 224 -8.13 -1.51 18.20
C ASP A 224 -9.56 -2.04 18.18
N PRO A 225 -9.90 -3.02 17.32
CA PRO A 225 -11.25 -3.54 17.27
C PRO A 225 -11.66 -4.41 18.48
N ASN A 226 -10.75 -4.63 19.44
CA ASN A 226 -11.06 -5.24 20.73
C ASN A 226 -11.27 -4.21 21.86
N ASP A 227 -11.02 -2.92 21.60
CA ASP A 227 -11.34 -1.85 22.55
C ASP A 227 -12.86 -1.68 22.65
N SER A 228 -13.37 -1.71 23.88
CA SER A 228 -14.79 -1.56 24.20
C SER A 228 -15.17 -0.14 24.64
N SER A 229 -14.27 0.82 24.46
CA SER A 229 -14.51 2.25 24.71
C SER A 229 -15.59 2.82 23.78
N ASP A 230 -16.40 3.74 24.30
CA ASP A 230 -17.38 4.52 23.54
C ASP A 230 -17.19 6.03 23.87
N PRO A 231 -16.75 6.87 22.91
CA PRO A 231 -16.38 6.52 21.53
C PRO A 231 -15.13 5.61 21.48
N PRO A 232 -14.93 4.85 20.39
CA PRO A 232 -13.79 3.95 20.25
C PRO A 232 -12.46 4.72 20.17
N SER A 233 -11.38 4.11 20.63
CA SER A 233 -10.05 4.73 20.48
C SER A 233 -9.60 4.77 19.02
N VAL A 234 -9.49 5.98 18.49
CA VAL A 234 -8.98 6.27 17.15
C VAL A 234 -7.78 7.22 17.27
N THR A 235 -6.67 6.89 16.62
CA THR A 235 -5.43 7.68 16.67
C THR A 235 -4.83 7.83 15.27
N THR A 236 -4.61 9.06 14.81
CA THR A 236 -3.80 9.31 13.61
C THR A 236 -2.33 9.00 13.90
N ILE A 237 -1.75 8.04 13.18
CA ILE A 237 -0.36 7.59 13.35
C ILE A 237 0.59 8.14 12.29
N TRP A 238 0.05 8.73 11.23
CA TRP A 238 0.77 9.46 10.19
C TRP A 238 -0.20 10.40 9.46
N ARG A 239 0.27 11.56 9.03
CA ARG A 239 -0.44 12.46 8.09
C ARG A 239 0.50 12.96 6.99
N GLN A 240 -0.06 13.37 5.86
CA GLN A 240 0.71 13.95 4.77
C GLN A 240 1.53 15.15 5.26
N GLY A 241 2.85 15.09 5.06
CA GLY A 241 3.83 16.04 5.60
C GLY A 241 4.67 15.49 6.77
N ASP A 242 4.23 14.42 7.43
CA ASP A 242 5.07 13.65 8.36
C ASP A 242 6.19 12.90 7.59
N PRO A 243 7.30 12.52 8.26
CA PRO A 243 8.38 11.75 7.62
C PRO A 243 7.89 10.47 6.94
N THR A 244 8.41 10.21 5.74
CA THR A 244 8.06 9.03 4.93
C THR A 244 9.07 7.91 5.15
N GLN A 245 8.63 6.66 4.92
CA GLN A 245 9.48 5.48 4.93
C GLN A 245 9.55 4.87 3.53
N VAL A 246 10.60 4.12 3.22
CA VAL A 246 10.74 3.44 1.92
C VAL A 246 10.28 1.98 2.05
N PRO A 247 9.34 1.49 1.21
CA PRO A 247 8.99 0.07 1.18
C PRO A 247 10.21 -0.79 0.92
N ARG A 248 10.32 -1.94 1.60
CA ARG A 248 11.39 -2.91 1.34
C ARG A 248 11.35 -3.45 -0.09
N GLY A 249 10.19 -3.39 -0.75
CA GLY A 249 9.96 -3.99 -2.06
C GLY A 249 10.04 -5.52 -2.02
N LEU A 250 9.98 -6.15 -3.19
CA LEU A 250 10.47 -7.52 -3.34
C LEU A 250 11.95 -7.49 -3.71
N VAL A 251 12.82 -7.80 -2.76
CA VAL A 251 14.17 -8.24 -3.07
C VAL A 251 14.06 -9.64 -3.67
N LEU A 252 14.03 -9.73 -4.99
CA LEU A 252 14.12 -10.98 -5.74
C LEU A 252 15.55 -11.53 -5.65
N GLY A 253 15.93 -12.08 -4.50
CA GLY A 253 17.28 -12.61 -4.29
C GLY A 253 17.60 -13.05 -2.86
N LEU A 254 17.05 -14.20 -2.45
CA LEU A 254 17.72 -15.24 -1.64
C LEU A 254 17.16 -16.60 -2.06
#